data_AF-A0A955G534-F1
#
_entry.id   AF-A0A955G534-F1
#
_cell.length_a   1.000
_cell.length_b   1.000
_cell.length_c   1.000
_cell.angle_alpha   90.00
_cell.angle_beta   90.00
_cell.angle_gamma   90.00
#
_symmetry.space_group_name_H-M   'P 1'
#
loop_
_entity.id
_entity.type
_entity.pdbx_description
1 polymer ?
#
loop_
_entity_poly.entity_id
_entity_poly.type
_entity_poly.pdbx_seq_one_letter_code
_entity_poly.pdbx_strand_id
1 'polypeptide(L)'
;MATIRKTITLSDNQDAWIKAQIARGAFTNDSEYIRDLVRRDQEGQNKLSDLRRAIAEGLDSGVSDRSLDEIWAAAEERNRSANA
;
A
#
# COMPACT_ATOMS: atom_id res chain seq x y z
N MET A 1 -18.13 8.10 9.84
CA MET A 1 -18.52 6.70 9.58
C MET A 1 -18.95 6.04 10.88
N ALA A 2 -19.97 5.19 10.85
CA ALA A 2 -20.38 4.43 12.03
C ALA A 2 -19.32 3.38 12.39
N THR A 3 -18.98 3.25 13.67
CA THR A 3 -18.08 2.21 14.18
C THR A 3 -18.89 0.99 14.62
N ILE A 4 -18.49 -0.20 14.17
CA ILE A 4 -19.10 -1.48 14.60
C ILE A 4 -18.22 -2.10 15.70
N ARG A 5 -18.82 -2.43 16.85
CA ARG A 5 -18.13 -3.14 17.93
C ARG A 5 -17.88 -4.59 17.53
N LYS A 6 -16.66 -5.07 17.77
CA LYS A 6 -16.27 -6.48 17.59
C LYS A 6 -15.62 -6.99 18.88
N THR A 7 -15.91 -8.24 19.23
CA THR A 7 -15.19 -8.97 20.28
C THR A 7 -14.09 -9.78 19.60
N ILE A 8 -12.88 -9.71 20.15
CA ILE A 8 -11.69 -10.36 19.61
C ILE A 8 -10.92 -11.01 20.75
N THR A 9 -10.32 -12.16 20.48
CA THR A 9 -9.46 -12.86 21.43
C THR A 9 -8.02 -12.68 20.97
N LEU A 10 -7.15 -12.29 21.89
CA LEU A 10 -5.73 -12.06 21.65
C LEU A 10 -4.94 -12.83 22.71
N SER A 11 -3.70 -13.19 22.40
CA SER A 11 -2.80 -13.78 23.40
C SER A 11 -2.32 -12.72 24.40
N ASP A 12 -1.87 -13.16 25.57
CA ASP A 12 -1.29 -12.26 26.58
C ASP A 12 -0.11 -11.45 26.03
N ASN A 13 0.69 -12.06 25.15
CA ASN A 13 1.81 -11.38 24.48
C ASN A 13 1.31 -10.26 23.54
N GLN A 14 0.20 -10.48 22.85
CA GLN A 14 -0.40 -9.45 21.98
C GLN A 14 -1.02 -8.32 22.81
N ASP A 15 -1.73 -8.63 23.89
CA ASP A 15 -2.26 -7.61 24.82
C ASP A 15 -1.14 -6.74 25.39
N ALA A 16 -0.06 -7.34 25.89
CA ALA A 16 1.10 -6.63 26.42
C ALA A 16 1.74 -5.72 25.36
N TRP A 17 1.82 -6.19 24.11
CA TRP A 17 2.32 -5.39 23.00
C TRP A 17 1.43 -4.18 22.72
N ILE A 18 0.11 -4.36 22.66
CA ILE A 18 -0.86 -3.28 22.42
C ILE A 18 -0.77 -2.22 23.51
N LYS A 19 -0.73 -2.65 24.78
CA LYS A 19 -0.55 -1.74 25.93
C LYS A 19 0.75 -0.95 25.84
N ALA A 20 1.85 -1.56 25.38
CA ALA A 20 3.10 -0.86 25.18
C ALA A 20 3.02 0.21 24.08
N GLN A 21 2.23 0.00 23.02
CA GLN A 21 2.01 1.03 21.98
C GLN A 21 1.17 2.20 22.52
N ILE A 22 0.16 1.92 23.34
CA ILE A 22 -0.66 2.95 24.00
C ILE A 22 0.20 3.75 24.99
N ALA A 23 1.02 3.09 25.81
CA ALA A 23 1.89 3.74 26.79
C ALA A 23 2.93 4.68 26.15
N ARG A 24 3.32 4.43 24.89
CA ARG A 24 4.18 5.34 24.11
C ARG A 24 3.47 6.61 23.65
N GLY A 25 2.17 6.74 23.91
CA GLY A 25 1.35 7.90 23.53
C GLY A 25 0.92 7.92 22.07
N ALA A 26 1.18 6.85 21.31
CA ALA A 26 0.80 6.77 19.90
C ALA A 26 -0.70 6.51 19.70
N PHE A 27 -1.38 5.96 20.70
CA PHE A 27 -2.80 5.58 20.67
C PHE A 27 -3.43 5.79 22.03
N THR A 28 -4.73 6.08 22.07
CA THR A 28 -5.49 6.31 23.30
C THR A 28 -6.14 5.05 23.86
N ASN A 29 -6.36 4.03 23.03
CA ASN A 29 -6.98 2.76 23.41
C ASN A 29 -6.71 1.64 22.39
N ASP A 30 -7.01 0.41 22.79
CA ASP A 30 -6.81 -0.82 22.01
C ASP A 30 -7.52 -0.77 20.65
N SER A 31 -8.76 -0.28 20.63
CA SER A 31 -9.55 -0.22 19.39
C SER A 31 -8.94 0.75 18.37
N GLU A 32 -8.27 1.80 18.81
CA GLU A 32 -7.54 2.73 17.95
C GLU A 32 -6.32 2.07 17.32
N TYR A 33 -5.51 1.39 18.14
CA TYR A 33 -4.36 0.67 17.64
C TYR A 33 -4.74 -0.42 16.64
N ILE A 34 -5.78 -1.19 16.94
CA ILE A 34 -6.26 -2.27 16.07
C ILE A 34 -6.80 -1.72 14.75
N ARG A 35 -7.52 -0.59 14.77
CA ARG A 35 -7.96 0.08 13.54
C ARG A 35 -6.79 0.56 12.69
N ASP A 36 -5.74 1.09 13.30
CA ASP A 36 -4.52 1.48 12.60
C ASP A 36 -3.81 0.27 11.97
N LEU A 37 -3.71 -0.86 12.69
CA LEU A 37 -3.17 -2.11 12.14
C LEU A 37 -3.96 -2.60 10.92
N VAL A 38 -5.30 -2.62 11.01
CA VAL A 38 -6.16 -3.02 9.88
C VAL A 38 -5.97 -2.09 8.69
N ARG A 39 -5.85 -0.77 8.91
CA ARG A 39 -5.61 0.19 7.82
C ARG A 39 -4.26 -0.06 7.16
N ARG A 40 -3.19 -0.28 7.94
CA ARG A 40 -1.85 -0.59 7.39
C ARG A 40 -1.85 -1.88 6.58
N ASP A 41 -2.56 -2.91 7.05
CA ASP A 41 -2.74 -4.15 6.30
C ASP A 41 -3.47 -3.90 4.98
N GLN A 42 -4.60 -3.18 5.00
CA GLN A 42 -5.35 -2.82 3.79
C GLN A 42 -4.50 -2.02 2.79
N GLU A 43 -3.73 -1.03 3.27
CA GLU A 43 -2.81 -0.26 2.43
C GLU A 43 -1.74 -1.16 1.81
N GLY A 44 -1.20 -2.12 2.57
CA GLY A 44 -0.24 -3.10 2.07
C GLY A 44 -0.84 -4.01 1.00
N GLN A 45 -2.03 -4.55 1.25
CA GLN A 45 -2.74 -5.41 0.29
C GLN A 45 -3.09 -4.65 -0.99
N ASN A 46 -3.53 -3.39 -0.89
CA ASN A 46 -3.83 -2.55 -2.04
C ASN A 46 -2.57 -2.32 -2.89
N LYS A 47 -1.45 -1.93 -2.27
CA LYS A 47 -0.17 -1.75 -2.98
C LYS A 47 0.28 -3.04 -3.69
N LEU A 48 0.14 -4.18 -3.04
CA LEU A 48 0.48 -5.48 -3.64
C LEU A 48 -0.44 -5.81 -4.82
N SER A 49 -1.74 -5.56 -4.68
CA SER A 49 -2.72 -5.76 -5.74
C SER A 49 -2.43 -4.86 -6.95
N ASP A 50 -2.11 -3.59 -6.72
CA ASP A 50 -1.75 -2.64 -7.77
C ASP A 50 -0.48 -3.05 -8.50
N LEU A 51 0.54 -3.51 -7.76
CA LEU A 51 1.76 -4.04 -8.35
C LEU A 51 1.48 -5.27 -9.22
N ARG A 52 0.67 -6.22 -8.72
CA ARG A 52 0.29 -7.42 -9.49
C ARG A 52 -0.45 -7.07 -10.76
N ARG A 53 -1.37 -6.09 -10.70
CA ARG A 53 -2.08 -5.59 -11.87
C ARG A 53 -1.13 -4.98 -12.90
N ALA A 54 -0.21 -4.11 -12.47
CA ALA A 54 0.76 -3.48 -13.37
C ALA A 54 1.69 -4.52 -14.05
N ILE A 55 2.12 -5.56 -13.31
CA ILE A 55 2.90 -6.66 -13.87
C ILE A 55 2.07 -7.44 -14.90
N ALA A 56 0.83 -7.79 -14.58
CA ALA A 56 -0.04 -8.51 -15.50
C ALA A 56 -0.28 -7.71 -16.79
N GLU A 57 -0.58 -6.41 -16.68
CA GLU A 57 -0.73 -5.51 -17.82
C GLU A 57 0.54 -5.47 -18.69
N GLY A 58 1.72 -5.38 -18.06
CA GLY A 58 3.00 -5.43 -18.78
C GLY A 58 3.22 -6.75 -19.52
N LEU A 59 2.92 -7.89 -18.89
CA LEU A 59 3.05 -9.21 -19.51
C LEU A 59 2.04 -9.39 -20.67
N ASP A 60 0.80 -8.97 -20.48
CA ASP A 60 -0.27 -9.07 -21.48
C ASP A 60 -0.01 -8.12 -22.67
N SER A 61 0.74 -7.04 -22.48
CA SER A 61 1.15 -6.12 -23.55
C SER A 61 2.15 -6.73 -24.54
N GLY A 62 2.72 -7.89 -24.21
CA GLY A 62 3.71 -8.59 -25.02
C GLY A 62 5.10 -7.97 -24.94
N VAL A 63 6.06 -8.58 -25.65
CA VAL A 63 7.44 -8.10 -25.68
C VAL A 63 7.54 -6.94 -26.66
N SER A 64 8.16 -5.84 -26.22
CA SER A 64 8.43 -4.70 -27.11
C SER A 64 9.67 -4.95 -27.94
N ASP A 65 9.60 -4.67 -29.24
CA ASP A 65 10.75 -4.67 -30.14
C ASP A 65 11.59 -3.38 -30.05
N ARG A 66 11.19 -2.41 -29.22
CA ARG A 66 11.89 -1.14 -29.08
C ARG A 66 13.24 -1.30 -28.37
N SER A 67 14.25 -0.69 -28.97
CA SER A 67 15.56 -0.50 -28.32
C SER A 67 15.49 0.58 -27.23
N LEU A 68 16.50 0.58 -26.37
CA LEU A 68 16.62 1.55 -25.29
C LEU A 68 16.68 3.00 -25.81
N ASP A 69 17.41 3.23 -26.91
CA ASP A 69 17.56 4.54 -27.52
C ASP A 69 16.23 5.08 -28.07
N GLU A 70 15.43 4.22 -28.70
CA GLU A 70 14.09 4.57 -29.19
C GLU A 70 13.13 4.91 -28.04
N ILE A 71 13.24 4.21 -26.91
CA ILE A 71 12.44 4.51 -25.70
C ILE A 71 12.80 5.89 -25.15
N TRP A 72 14.10 6.22 -25.06
CA TRP A 72 14.57 7.52 -24.59
C TRP A 72 14.14 8.66 -25.50
N ALA A 73 14.36 8.53 -26.81
CA ALA A 73 13.93 9.55 -27.78
C ALA A 73 12.42 9.81 -27.70
N ALA A 74 11.61 8.75 -27.58
CA ALA A 74 10.16 8.87 -27.43
C ALA A 74 9.73 9.50 -26.07
N ALA A 75 10.52 9.32 -25.01
CA ALA A 75 10.26 9.96 -23.72
C ALA A 75 10.58 11.47 -23.76
N GLU A 76 11.71 11.86 -24.35
CA GLU A 76 12.10 13.26 -24.50
C GLU A 76 11.10 14.05 -25.35
N GLU A 77 10.64 13.47 -26.45
CA GLU A 77 9.64 14.11 -27.33
C GLU A 77 8.32 14.34 -26.61
N ARG A 78 7.84 13.36 -25.82
CA ARG A 78 6.64 13.50 -24.98
C ARG A 78 6.81 14.60 -23.93
N ASN A 79 7.99 14.71 -23.31
CA ASN A 79 8.25 15.74 -22.32
C ASN A 79 8.33 17.14 -22.95
N ARG A 80 8.95 17.27 -24.14
CA ARG A 80 9.03 18.54 -24.87
C ARG A 80 7.65 19.02 -25.29
N SER A 81 6.82 18.11 -25.82
CA SER A 81 5.45 18.44 -26.25
C SER A 81 4.49 18.75 -25.08
N ALA A 82 4.72 18.22 -23.88
CA ALA A 82 3.94 18.54 -22.69
C ALA A 82 4.30 19.89 -22.04
N ASN A 83 5.49 20.43 -22.33
CA ASN A 83 6.01 21.69 -21.76
C ASN A 83 6.11 22.83 -22.78
N ALA A 84 5.61 22.63 -24.00
CA ALA A 84 5.49 23.66 -25.05
C ALA A 84 4.12 24.33 -24.98
#